data_AF-A0A3D5C2N6-F1
#
_entry.id   AF-A0A3D5C2N6-F1
#
_cell.length_a   1.000
_cell.length_b   1.000
_cell.length_c   1.000
_cell.angle_alpha   90.00
_cell.angle_beta   90.00
_cell.angle_gamma   90.00
#
_symmetry.space_group_name_H-M   'P 1'
#
loop_
_entity.id
_entity.type
_entity.pdbx_description
1 polymer ?
#
loop_
_entity_poly.entity_id
_entity_poly.type
_entity_poly.pdbx_seq_one_letter_code
_entity_poly.pdbx_strand_id
1 'polypeptide(L)'
;MWADVGRCPECAARLEWSWVVFAHLGDYRCNECGFCRPSPDVRVTNYESRGLDGSTYLLQTAGVGVRVSTTLPGVYNAYNVAAAAAATYGLKLDPAAVSSVVRTAEPVFGRAERIEIGCTTLVVLLVKNPSGANQAIDLLRSEARPLDVLLLLNDGVADGEDISWIWDVDFERLAANRVTVGGVRAQELALRLKYARGEKIAGNLYVQNSIEAALNEALAEEPPFLVILPTYTAMLELRSICARRGWVTPFWRGVA
;
A
#
# COMPACT_ATOMS: atom_id res chain seq x y z
N MET A 1 10.73 -12.42 -13.05
CA MET A 1 9.78 -12.14 -11.97
C MET A 1 10.55 -12.33 -10.67
N TRP A 2 10.69 -11.29 -9.86
CA TRP A 2 11.53 -11.31 -8.65
C TRP A 2 10.66 -11.60 -7.43
N ALA A 3 11.18 -12.41 -6.50
CA ALA A 3 10.54 -12.75 -5.23
C ALA A 3 11.57 -12.60 -4.11
N ASP A 4 11.20 -11.96 -3.00
CA ASP A 4 12.13 -11.58 -1.93
C ASP A 4 12.82 -12.78 -1.27
N VAL A 5 12.10 -13.90 -1.15
CA VAL A 5 12.61 -15.17 -0.62
C VAL A 5 12.80 -16.14 -1.78
N GLY A 6 14.05 -16.27 -2.23
CA GLY A 6 14.45 -17.04 -3.41
C GLY A 6 14.74 -18.53 -3.19
N ARG A 7 14.85 -18.98 -1.93
CA ARG A 7 15.40 -20.30 -1.57
C ARG A 7 14.37 -21.20 -0.89
N CYS A 8 14.44 -22.48 -1.20
CA CYS A 8 13.58 -23.51 -0.64
C CYS A 8 13.89 -23.70 0.85
N PRO A 9 12.87 -23.72 1.74
CA PRO A 9 13.08 -23.93 3.17
C PRO A 9 13.54 -25.35 3.51
N GLU A 10 13.27 -26.33 2.65
CA GLU A 10 13.61 -27.74 2.89
C GLU A 10 15.05 -28.09 2.47
N CYS A 11 15.50 -27.59 1.30
CA CYS A 11 16.79 -27.99 0.72
C CYS A 11 17.70 -26.83 0.30
N ALA A 12 17.31 -25.58 0.55
CA ALA A 12 18.04 -24.35 0.20
C ALA A 12 18.31 -24.11 -1.31
N ALA A 13 17.85 -25.00 -2.19
CA ALA A 13 17.87 -24.81 -3.63
C ALA A 13 17.00 -23.62 -4.04
N ARG A 14 17.24 -23.07 -5.22
CA ARG A 14 16.45 -21.96 -5.76
C ARG A 14 15.00 -22.42 -6.02
N LEU A 15 14.04 -21.62 -5.60
CA LEU A 15 12.63 -21.81 -5.94
C LEU A 15 12.35 -21.25 -7.34
N GLU A 16 11.37 -21.84 -8.01
CA GLU A 16 10.77 -21.33 -9.24
C GLU A 16 9.34 -20.88 -8.97
N TRP A 17 8.89 -19.85 -9.69
CA TRP A 17 7.53 -19.32 -9.58
C TRP A 17 6.84 -19.38 -10.92
N SER A 18 5.65 -19.97 -10.95
CA SER A 18 4.75 -19.87 -12.11
C SER A 18 4.10 -18.49 -12.18
N TRP A 19 3.83 -17.88 -11.04
CA TRP A 19 3.40 -16.49 -10.90
C TRP A 19 3.70 -15.97 -9.50
N VAL A 20 3.85 -14.65 -9.38
CA VAL A 20 4.04 -13.91 -8.12
C VAL A 20 2.95 -12.86 -8.03
N VAL A 21 2.30 -12.78 -6.87
CA VAL A 21 1.35 -11.69 -6.57
C VAL A 21 2.13 -10.48 -6.06
N PHE A 22 2.89 -10.65 -4.98
CA PHE A 22 3.85 -9.67 -4.46
C PHE A 22 4.83 -10.33 -3.48
N ALA A 23 5.99 -9.69 -3.25
CA ALA A 23 7.06 -10.24 -2.42
C ALA A 23 7.35 -11.71 -2.81
N HIS A 24 7.29 -12.64 -1.85
CA HIS A 24 7.44 -14.08 -2.10
C HIS A 24 6.10 -14.84 -2.23
N LEU A 25 4.97 -14.13 -2.18
CA LEU A 25 3.65 -14.73 -2.27
C LEU A 25 3.28 -15.00 -3.72
N GLY A 26 3.13 -16.28 -4.04
CA GLY A 26 2.93 -16.73 -5.41
C GLY A 26 2.83 -18.24 -5.49
N ASP A 27 2.81 -18.76 -6.70
CA ASP A 27 2.85 -20.19 -6.97
C ASP A 27 4.28 -20.66 -7.14
N TYR A 28 4.86 -21.13 -6.04
CA TYR A 28 6.24 -21.56 -5.97
C TYR A 28 6.39 -23.09 -6.02
N ARG A 29 7.56 -23.52 -6.51
CA ARG A 29 7.99 -24.92 -6.59
C ARG A 29 9.50 -25.02 -6.47
N CYS A 30 9.98 -26.06 -5.80
CA CYS A 30 11.36 -26.49 -5.81
C CYS A 30 11.51 -27.69 -6.73
N ASN A 31 12.36 -27.57 -7.76
CA ASN A 31 12.60 -28.67 -8.70
C ASN A 31 13.53 -29.76 -8.14
N GLU A 32 14.25 -29.48 -7.04
CA GLU A 32 15.21 -30.42 -6.44
C GLU A 32 14.55 -31.39 -5.43
N CYS A 33 13.67 -30.88 -4.57
CA CYS A 33 13.07 -31.69 -3.48
C CYS A 33 11.55 -31.82 -3.56
N GLY A 34 10.89 -31.14 -4.52
CA GLY A 34 9.45 -31.20 -4.70
C GLY A 34 8.62 -30.31 -3.77
N PHE A 35 9.23 -29.58 -2.82
CA PHE A 35 8.54 -28.57 -2.01
C PHE A 35 7.80 -27.58 -2.91
N CYS A 36 6.49 -27.40 -2.73
CA CYS A 36 5.68 -26.52 -3.55
C CYS A 36 4.53 -25.92 -2.76
N ARG A 37 3.90 -24.89 -3.33
CA ARG A 37 2.71 -24.29 -2.75
C ARG A 37 1.58 -25.35 -2.71
N PRO A 38 1.00 -25.63 -1.53
CA PRO A 38 -0.13 -26.54 -1.42
C PRO A 38 -1.38 -25.95 -2.07
N SER A 39 -2.33 -26.81 -2.44
CA SER A 39 -3.66 -26.37 -2.90
C SER A 39 -4.47 -25.86 -1.69
N PRO A 40 -4.85 -24.57 -1.63
CA PRO A 40 -5.52 -24.03 -0.46
C PRO A 40 -7.04 -24.28 -0.51
N ASP A 41 -7.61 -24.58 0.66
CA ASP A 41 -9.08 -24.71 0.86
C ASP A 41 -9.81 -23.37 0.74
N VAL A 42 -9.12 -22.28 1.08
CA VAL A 42 -9.59 -20.89 0.95
C VAL A 42 -8.70 -20.16 -0.03
N ARG A 43 -9.30 -19.58 -1.08
CA ARG A 43 -8.57 -18.86 -2.12
C ARG A 43 -9.34 -17.67 -2.64
N VAL A 44 -8.57 -16.64 -3.01
CA VAL A 44 -9.07 -15.51 -3.79
C VAL A 44 -8.72 -15.75 -5.25
N THR A 45 -9.71 -15.63 -6.13
CA THR A 45 -9.55 -15.73 -7.58
C THR A 45 -10.20 -14.53 -8.27
N ASN A 46 -9.80 -14.28 -9.52
CA ASN A 46 -10.34 -13.20 -10.35
C ASN A 46 -10.29 -11.82 -9.64
N TYR A 47 -9.14 -11.49 -9.06
CA TYR A 47 -8.93 -10.20 -8.41
C TYR A 47 -8.88 -9.08 -9.44
N GLU A 48 -9.69 -8.06 -9.22
CA GLU A 48 -9.77 -6.84 -10.01
C GLU A 48 -9.62 -5.64 -9.07
N SER A 49 -8.64 -4.79 -9.34
CA SER A 49 -8.45 -3.53 -8.62
C SER A 49 -9.44 -2.49 -9.14
N ARG A 50 -10.01 -1.69 -8.23
CA ARG A 50 -10.76 -0.47 -8.54
C ARG A 50 -9.99 0.77 -8.07
N GLY A 51 -8.66 0.70 -8.14
CA GLY A 51 -7.77 1.75 -7.62
C GLY A 51 -8.01 1.99 -6.13
N LEU A 52 -8.02 3.26 -5.75
CA LEU A 52 -8.23 3.69 -4.36
C LEU A 52 -9.67 3.50 -3.86
N ASP A 53 -10.60 3.08 -4.72
CA ASP A 53 -12.02 2.90 -4.37
C ASP A 53 -12.35 1.43 -4.00
N GLY A 54 -11.34 0.56 -4.04
CA GLY A 54 -11.40 -0.79 -3.49
C GLY A 54 -11.07 -1.90 -4.48
N SER A 55 -11.71 -3.06 -4.31
CA SER A 55 -11.43 -4.23 -5.13
C SER A 55 -12.65 -5.16 -5.26
N THR A 56 -12.65 -5.97 -6.32
CA THR A 56 -13.62 -7.04 -6.56
C THR A 56 -12.91 -8.36 -6.79
N TYR A 57 -13.44 -9.45 -6.25
CA TYR A 57 -12.86 -10.78 -6.40
C TYR A 57 -13.84 -11.89 -6.06
N LEU A 58 -13.49 -13.14 -6.39
CA LEU A 58 -14.16 -14.33 -5.91
C LEU A 58 -13.42 -14.88 -4.69
N LEU A 59 -14.09 -14.93 -3.54
CA LEU A 59 -13.63 -15.62 -2.36
C LEU A 59 -14.20 -17.04 -2.38
N GLN A 60 -13.34 -18.04 -2.52
CA GLN A 60 -13.73 -19.44 -2.54
C GLN A 60 -13.32 -20.09 -1.22
N THR A 61 -14.28 -20.72 -0.54
CA THR A 61 -14.09 -21.45 0.72
C THR A 61 -14.68 -22.84 0.56
N ALA A 62 -13.85 -23.88 0.65
CA ALA A 62 -14.27 -25.28 0.50
C ALA A 62 -15.13 -25.57 -0.75
N GLY A 63 -14.77 -24.93 -1.88
CA GLY A 63 -15.48 -25.08 -3.16
C GLY A 63 -16.68 -24.17 -3.37
N VAL A 64 -17.17 -23.47 -2.33
CA VAL A 64 -18.23 -22.47 -2.46
C VAL A 64 -17.60 -21.11 -2.75
N GLY A 65 -18.00 -20.49 -3.87
CA GLY A 65 -17.50 -19.18 -4.29
C GLY A 65 -18.51 -18.07 -4.02
N VAL A 66 -18.07 -17.02 -3.32
CA VAL A 66 -18.85 -15.79 -3.11
C VAL A 66 -18.14 -14.63 -3.78
N ARG A 67 -18.87 -13.83 -4.56
CA ARG A 67 -18.35 -12.58 -5.10
C ARG A 67 -18.28 -11.52 -4.00
N VAL A 68 -17.10 -10.96 -3.80
CA VAL A 68 -16.82 -9.89 -2.85
C VAL A 68 -16.59 -8.60 -3.64
N SER A 69 -17.23 -7.53 -3.19
CA SER A 69 -16.95 -6.15 -3.59
C SER A 69 -16.70 -5.36 -2.31
N THR A 70 -15.53 -4.76 -2.18
CA THR A 70 -15.11 -4.05 -0.96
C THR A 70 -14.54 -2.69 -1.33
N THR A 71 -14.58 -1.76 -0.38
CA THR A 71 -13.90 -0.46 -0.45
C THR A 71 -12.43 -0.55 -0.05
N LEU A 72 -11.98 -1.69 0.49
CA LEU A 72 -10.58 -1.94 0.84
C LEU A 72 -9.72 -2.06 -0.44
N PRO A 73 -8.76 -1.15 -0.65
CA PRO A 73 -7.93 -1.17 -1.84
C PRO A 73 -6.73 -2.10 -1.67
N GLY A 74 -6.15 -2.52 -2.80
CA GLY A 74 -4.90 -3.27 -2.83
C GLY A 74 -5.03 -4.78 -2.57
N VAL A 75 -4.23 -5.56 -3.28
CA VAL A 75 -4.30 -7.03 -3.25
C VAL A 75 -3.92 -7.63 -1.90
N TYR A 76 -3.09 -6.93 -1.12
CA TYR A 76 -2.75 -7.33 0.25
C TYR A 76 -3.98 -7.40 1.16
N ASN A 77 -5.01 -6.56 0.94
CA ASN A 77 -6.25 -6.67 1.69
C ASN A 77 -7.08 -7.90 1.29
N ALA A 78 -6.98 -8.37 0.04
CA ALA A 78 -7.60 -9.63 -0.35
C ALA A 78 -6.96 -10.83 0.39
N TYR A 79 -5.65 -10.79 0.68
CA TYR A 79 -5.00 -11.76 1.56
C TYR A 79 -5.49 -11.67 3.01
N ASN A 80 -5.69 -10.46 3.55
CA ASN A 80 -6.27 -10.28 4.89
C ASN A 80 -7.69 -10.88 4.98
N VAL A 81 -8.51 -10.66 3.95
CA VAL A 81 -9.85 -11.23 3.85
C VAL A 81 -9.81 -12.75 3.70
N ALA A 82 -8.89 -13.29 2.90
CA ALA A 82 -8.68 -14.73 2.78
C ALA A 82 -8.28 -15.36 4.12
N ALA A 83 -7.42 -14.70 4.90
CA ALA A 83 -7.02 -15.15 6.23
C ALA A 83 -8.21 -15.14 7.21
N ALA A 84 -9.03 -14.09 7.20
CA ALA A 84 -10.26 -14.04 7.99
C ALA A 84 -11.24 -15.17 7.60
N ALA A 85 -11.41 -15.41 6.29
CA ALA A 85 -12.22 -16.50 5.77
C ALA A 85 -11.70 -17.89 6.18
N ALA A 86 -10.39 -18.09 6.11
CA ALA A 86 -9.75 -19.32 6.56
C ALA A 86 -9.94 -19.56 8.07
N ALA A 87 -9.84 -18.51 8.88
CA ALA A 87 -10.11 -18.59 10.31
C ALA A 87 -11.57 -18.96 10.59
N THR A 88 -12.54 -18.29 9.95
CA THR A 88 -13.96 -18.61 10.12
C THR A 88 -14.30 -20.02 9.63
N TYR A 89 -13.66 -20.48 8.55
CA TYR A 89 -13.82 -21.82 8.03
C TYR A 89 -13.30 -22.87 9.02
N GLY A 90 -12.10 -22.68 9.57
CA GLY A 90 -11.54 -23.56 10.60
C GLY A 90 -12.39 -23.63 11.86
N LEU A 91 -13.06 -22.52 12.22
CA LEU A 91 -14.00 -22.44 13.34
C LEU A 91 -15.41 -22.94 13.01
N LYS A 92 -15.66 -23.42 11.78
CA LYS A 92 -16.98 -23.90 11.31
C LYS A 92 -18.09 -22.85 11.43
N LEU A 93 -17.75 -21.58 11.22
CA LEU A 93 -18.72 -20.48 11.13
C LEU A 93 -19.29 -20.39 9.72
N ASP A 94 -20.41 -19.66 9.58
CA ASP A 94 -21.04 -19.43 8.28
C ASP A 94 -20.05 -18.75 7.30
N PRO A 95 -19.73 -19.39 6.16
CA PRO A 95 -18.86 -18.80 5.14
C PRO A 95 -19.34 -17.46 4.61
N ALA A 96 -20.65 -17.18 4.66
CA ALA A 96 -21.21 -15.91 4.23
C ALA A 96 -20.88 -14.75 5.19
N ALA A 97 -20.54 -15.03 6.44
CA ALA A 97 -20.27 -14.00 7.46
C ALA A 97 -19.09 -13.10 7.10
N VAL A 98 -18.02 -13.64 6.52
CA VAL A 98 -16.88 -12.82 6.09
C VAL A 98 -17.28 -11.92 4.92
N SER A 99 -17.98 -12.47 3.93
CA SER A 99 -18.41 -11.71 2.76
C SER A 99 -19.37 -10.57 3.12
N SER A 100 -20.19 -10.71 4.17
CA SER A 100 -21.10 -9.66 4.61
C SER A 100 -20.38 -8.50 5.30
N VAL A 101 -19.45 -8.82 6.20
CA VAL A 101 -18.67 -7.82 6.95
C VAL A 101 -17.70 -7.06 6.04
N VAL A 102 -17.03 -7.75 5.12
CA VAL A 102 -16.01 -7.14 4.25
C VAL A 102 -16.61 -6.12 3.27
N ARG A 103 -17.90 -6.25 2.90
CA ARG A 103 -18.59 -5.25 2.07
C ARG A 103 -18.73 -3.90 2.76
N THR A 104 -18.84 -3.89 4.09
CA THR A 104 -19.05 -2.68 4.89
C THR A 104 -17.79 -2.27 5.66
N ALA A 105 -16.69 -3.01 5.51
CA ALA A 105 -15.44 -2.69 6.17
C ALA A 105 -14.82 -1.44 5.55
N GLU A 106 -14.58 -0.43 6.37
CA GLU A 106 -13.93 0.80 5.94
C GLU A 106 -12.40 0.73 6.16
N PRO A 107 -11.62 1.45 5.34
CA PRO A 107 -10.20 1.61 5.58
C PRO A 107 -9.94 2.26 6.95
N VAL A 108 -8.98 1.72 7.69
CA VAL A 108 -8.61 2.22 9.02
C VAL A 108 -7.46 3.24 8.93
N PHE A 109 -7.23 3.97 10.02
CA PHE A 109 -6.19 4.99 10.15
C PHE A 109 -4.86 4.63 9.45
N GLY A 110 -4.38 5.55 8.59
CA GLY A 110 -3.13 5.39 7.85
C GLY A 110 -3.12 4.33 6.75
N ARG A 111 -4.23 3.61 6.52
CA ARG A 111 -4.36 2.55 5.51
C ARG A 111 -5.44 2.92 4.51
N ALA A 112 -5.13 3.83 3.59
CA ALA A 112 -6.08 4.46 2.68
C ALA A 112 -7.10 5.34 3.42
N GLU A 113 -6.65 6.01 4.49
CA GLU A 113 -7.44 7.02 5.17
C GLU A 113 -7.71 8.19 4.23
N ARG A 114 -8.98 8.61 4.16
CA ARG A 114 -9.40 9.75 3.34
C ARG A 114 -9.65 10.95 4.23
N ILE A 115 -9.13 12.11 3.84
CA ILE A 115 -9.36 13.39 4.51
C ILE A 115 -9.85 14.38 3.47
N GLU A 116 -11.10 14.83 3.60
CA GLU A 116 -11.71 15.79 2.69
C GLU A 116 -11.34 17.23 3.09
N ILE A 117 -10.73 17.99 2.17
CA ILE A 117 -10.32 19.38 2.38
C ILE A 117 -10.80 20.26 1.22
N GLY A 118 -11.97 20.89 1.39
CA GLY A 118 -12.59 21.66 0.31
C GLY A 118 -12.92 20.76 -0.88
N CYS A 119 -12.28 21.01 -2.04
CA CYS A 119 -12.43 20.22 -3.26
C CYS A 119 -11.37 19.12 -3.44
N THR A 120 -10.41 19.03 -2.50
CA THR A 120 -9.30 18.07 -2.56
C THR A 120 -9.54 16.92 -1.58
N THR A 121 -9.37 15.68 -2.04
CA THR A 121 -9.33 14.50 -1.17
C THR A 121 -7.87 14.09 -0.94
N LEU A 122 -7.43 14.09 0.33
CA LEU A 122 -6.16 13.47 0.71
C LEU A 122 -6.36 11.98 0.92
N VAL A 123 -5.45 11.14 0.41
CA VAL A 123 -5.45 9.69 0.66
C VAL A 123 -4.12 9.28 1.25
N VAL A 124 -4.13 8.85 2.52
CA VAL A 124 -2.91 8.51 3.26
C VAL A 124 -2.66 6.99 3.23
N LEU A 125 -1.51 6.60 2.69
CA LEU A 125 -1.05 5.20 2.59
C LEU A 125 0.31 5.05 3.30
N LEU A 126 0.29 4.58 4.54
CA LEU A 126 1.49 4.34 5.34
C LEU A 126 2.43 3.32 4.66
N VAL A 127 3.68 3.70 4.48
CA VAL A 127 4.74 2.85 3.94
C VAL A 127 5.90 2.73 4.94
N LYS A 128 6.39 1.52 5.15
CA LYS A 128 7.43 1.23 6.17
C LYS A 128 8.58 0.37 5.66
N ASN A 129 8.47 -0.17 4.45
CA ASN A 129 9.40 -1.12 3.89
C ASN A 129 9.18 -1.23 2.36
N PRO A 130 10.10 -1.90 1.64
CA PRO A 130 10.03 -1.98 0.18
C PRO A 130 8.76 -2.64 -0.32
N SER A 131 8.36 -3.78 0.27
CA SER A 131 7.15 -4.48 -0.13
C SER A 131 5.91 -3.60 0.03
N GLY A 132 5.76 -2.89 1.14
CA GLY A 132 4.62 -2.00 1.38
C GLY A 132 4.57 -0.81 0.43
N ALA A 133 5.73 -0.19 0.16
CA ALA A 133 5.83 0.90 -0.82
C ALA A 133 5.55 0.41 -2.25
N ASN A 134 6.05 -0.77 -2.63
CA ASN A 134 5.78 -1.38 -3.93
C ASN A 134 4.29 -1.73 -4.09
N GLN A 135 3.62 -2.18 -3.02
CA GLN A 135 2.16 -2.37 -3.03
C GLN A 135 1.39 -1.06 -3.16
N ALA A 136 1.85 0.03 -2.54
CA ALA A 136 1.27 1.35 -2.76
C ALA A 136 1.47 1.79 -4.22
N ILE A 137 2.67 1.65 -4.78
CA ILE A 137 2.95 1.97 -6.19
C ILE A 137 2.04 1.18 -7.14
N ASP A 138 1.89 -0.14 -6.94
CA ASP A 138 1.01 -0.96 -7.78
C ASP A 138 -0.47 -0.58 -7.64
N LEU A 139 -0.90 -0.16 -6.45
CA LEU A 139 -2.23 0.40 -6.26
C LEU A 139 -2.42 1.69 -7.08
N LEU A 140 -1.47 2.62 -7.03
CA LEU A 140 -1.54 3.87 -7.80
C LEU A 140 -1.50 3.64 -9.31
N ARG A 141 -0.76 2.64 -9.77
CA ARG A 141 -0.75 2.26 -11.20
C ARG A 141 -2.09 1.69 -11.69
N SER A 142 -2.89 1.14 -10.78
CA SER A 142 -4.24 0.65 -11.09
C SER A 142 -5.31 1.75 -11.01
N GLU A 143 -4.92 2.96 -10.61
CA GLU A 143 -5.83 4.09 -10.54
C GLU A 143 -6.07 4.68 -11.93
N ALA A 144 -7.33 4.91 -12.27
CA ALA A 144 -7.71 5.51 -13.55
C ALA A 144 -7.65 7.05 -13.51
N ARG A 145 -7.78 7.62 -12.31
CA ARG A 145 -7.71 9.06 -12.09
C ARG A 145 -6.25 9.55 -12.19
N PRO A 146 -6.01 10.77 -12.73
CA PRO A 146 -4.73 11.44 -12.56
C PRO A 146 -4.47 11.67 -11.07
N LEU A 147 -3.24 11.39 -10.63
CA LEU A 147 -2.85 11.50 -9.22
C LEU A 147 -1.63 12.40 -9.05
N ASP A 148 -1.71 13.24 -8.02
CA ASP A 148 -0.56 13.88 -7.42
C ASP A 148 -0.11 13.08 -6.21
N VAL A 149 1.21 13.01 -6.00
CA VAL A 149 1.82 12.17 -4.97
C VAL A 149 2.72 13.00 -4.06
N LEU A 150 2.52 12.88 -2.75
CA LEU A 150 3.38 13.42 -1.71
C LEU A 150 4.09 12.26 -0.99
N LEU A 151 5.42 12.19 -1.09
CA LEU A 151 6.23 11.20 -0.37
C LEU A 151 6.85 11.85 0.87
N LEU A 152 6.70 11.24 2.05
CA LEU A 152 7.24 11.79 3.30
C LEU A 152 8.16 10.78 4.00
N LEU A 153 9.45 11.09 4.07
CA LEU A 153 10.47 10.21 4.66
C LEU A 153 11.11 10.85 5.90
N ASN A 154 10.92 10.20 7.03
CA ASN A 154 11.68 10.38 8.25
C ASN A 154 12.47 9.10 8.54
N ASP A 155 13.46 9.21 9.43
CA ASP A 155 14.37 8.14 9.84
C ASP A 155 14.51 8.04 11.36
N GLY A 156 13.43 8.34 12.10
CA GLY A 156 13.42 8.16 13.54
C GLY A 156 13.43 6.68 13.93
N VAL A 157 13.63 6.39 15.22
CA VAL A 157 13.66 5.00 15.76
C VAL A 157 12.45 4.17 15.34
N ALA A 158 11.26 4.78 15.28
CA ALA A 158 10.02 4.08 14.88
C ALA A 158 9.86 3.90 13.35
N ASP A 159 10.65 4.61 12.55
CA ASP A 159 10.67 4.52 11.09
C ASP A 159 11.75 3.55 10.59
N GLY A 160 12.85 3.45 11.35
CA GLY A 160 14.09 2.82 10.93
C GLY A 160 15.12 3.91 10.56
N GLU A 161 16.24 3.92 11.28
CA GLU A 161 17.31 4.92 11.07
C GLU A 161 18.05 4.71 9.74
N ASP A 162 18.10 3.46 9.26
CA ASP A 162 18.60 3.15 7.93
C ASP A 162 17.48 3.26 6.88
N ILE A 163 17.58 4.31 6.07
CA ILE A 163 16.65 4.59 4.96
C ILE A 163 17.02 3.87 3.66
N SER A 164 18.05 3.02 3.65
CA SER A 164 18.52 2.33 2.43
C SER A 164 17.42 1.53 1.73
N TRP A 165 16.40 1.10 2.48
CA TRP A 165 15.22 0.41 1.95
C TRP A 165 14.52 1.15 0.79
N ILE A 166 14.64 2.49 0.70
CA ILE A 166 14.05 3.25 -0.42
C ILE A 166 14.67 2.88 -1.78
N TRP A 167 15.87 2.31 -1.78
CA TRP A 167 16.54 1.83 -2.99
C TRP A 167 15.95 0.52 -3.52
N ASP A 168 15.34 -0.29 -2.65
CA ASP A 168 14.63 -1.51 -3.02
C ASP A 168 13.17 -1.26 -3.43
N VAL A 169 12.71 -0.01 -3.36
CA VAL A 169 11.39 0.41 -3.85
C VAL A 169 11.45 0.68 -5.35
N ASP A 170 10.52 0.14 -6.13
CA ASP A 170 10.43 0.28 -7.58
C ASP A 170 9.81 1.63 -8.00
N PHE A 171 10.38 2.75 -7.57
CA PHE A 171 9.92 4.10 -7.94
C PHE A 171 9.91 4.36 -9.45
N GLU A 172 10.64 3.55 -10.23
CA GLU A 172 10.63 3.50 -11.69
C GLU A 172 9.20 3.30 -12.23
N ARG A 173 8.36 2.60 -11.47
CA ARG A 173 6.97 2.26 -11.83
C ARG A 173 5.93 3.26 -11.31
N LEU A 174 6.32 4.27 -10.53
CA LEU A 174 5.40 5.21 -9.89
C LEU A 174 4.54 5.96 -10.95
N ALA A 175 3.23 5.87 -10.86
CA ALA A 175 2.31 6.66 -11.68
C ALA A 175 1.90 7.93 -10.92
N ALA A 176 2.39 9.09 -11.37
CA ALA A 176 2.09 10.39 -10.77
C ALA A 176 2.31 11.51 -11.80
N ASN A 177 1.42 12.52 -11.79
CA ASN A 177 1.56 13.73 -12.61
C ASN A 177 2.57 14.69 -11.98
N ARG A 178 2.40 14.92 -10.69
CA ARG A 178 3.24 15.78 -9.84
C ARG A 178 3.70 14.99 -8.62
N VAL A 179 4.97 15.16 -8.26
CA VAL A 179 5.56 14.51 -7.09
C VAL A 179 6.16 15.57 -6.18
N THR A 180 5.67 15.66 -4.96
CA THR A 180 6.30 16.43 -3.90
C THR A 180 6.95 15.47 -2.91
N VAL A 181 8.14 15.81 -2.41
CA VAL A 181 8.82 15.07 -1.36
C VAL A 181 9.08 15.96 -0.15
N GLY A 182 8.95 15.37 1.04
CA GLY A 182 9.10 16.06 2.32
C GLY A 182 9.61 15.17 3.43
N GLY A 183 9.75 15.77 4.62
CA GLY A 183 10.29 15.10 5.81
C GLY A 183 11.79 15.31 5.98
N VAL A 184 12.33 14.72 7.05
CA VAL A 184 13.73 14.89 7.49
C VAL A 184 14.74 14.37 6.46
N ARG A 185 14.31 13.47 5.57
CA ARG A 185 15.13 12.85 4.51
C ARG A 185 14.56 13.12 3.10
N ALA A 186 13.98 14.30 2.91
CA ALA A 186 13.40 14.69 1.62
C ALA A 186 14.41 14.70 0.47
N GLN A 187 15.66 15.08 0.74
CA GLN A 187 16.72 15.14 -0.27
C GLN A 187 17.10 13.75 -0.78
N GLU A 188 17.07 12.76 0.09
CA GLU A 188 17.38 11.37 -0.20
C GLU A 188 16.27 10.72 -1.04
N LEU A 189 15.00 11.04 -0.76
CA LEU A 189 13.89 10.70 -1.65
C LEU A 189 14.04 11.36 -3.03
N ALA A 190 14.38 12.66 -3.07
CA ALA A 190 14.58 13.38 -4.33
C ALA A 190 15.69 12.73 -5.16
N LEU A 191 16.80 12.36 -4.51
CA LEU A 191 17.90 11.64 -5.14
C LEU A 191 17.44 10.28 -5.66
N ARG A 192 16.75 9.48 -4.83
CA ARG A 192 16.23 8.17 -5.24
C ARG A 192 15.31 8.27 -6.46
N LEU A 193 14.41 9.24 -6.48
CA LEU A 193 13.51 9.51 -7.60
C LEU A 193 14.26 9.95 -8.87
N LYS A 194 15.29 10.78 -8.73
CA LYS A 194 16.17 11.17 -9.85
C LYS A 194 16.80 9.93 -10.50
N TYR A 195 17.26 8.95 -9.71
CA TYR A 195 17.80 7.69 -10.24
C TYR A 195 16.71 6.81 -10.89
N ALA A 196 15.52 6.72 -10.28
CA ALA A 196 14.41 5.91 -10.82
C ALA A 196 13.85 6.45 -12.14
N ARG A 197 13.68 7.76 -12.23
CA ARG A 197 12.84 8.39 -13.26
C ARG A 197 13.63 9.25 -14.24
N GLY A 198 14.87 9.62 -13.90
CA GLY A 198 15.71 10.47 -14.73
C GLY A 198 15.01 11.77 -15.11
N GLU A 199 15.10 12.14 -16.37
CA GLU A 199 14.46 13.35 -16.92
C GLU A 199 12.92 13.29 -16.88
N LYS A 200 12.30 12.10 -16.78
CA LYS A 200 10.83 11.95 -16.77
C LYS A 200 10.16 12.54 -15.53
N ILE A 201 10.93 12.84 -14.49
CA ILE A 201 10.43 13.53 -13.29
C ILE A 201 10.93 14.98 -13.20
N ALA A 202 11.84 15.38 -14.09
CA ALA A 202 12.37 16.74 -14.12
C ALA A 202 11.25 17.71 -14.53
N GLY A 203 11.05 18.77 -13.74
CA GLY A 203 9.97 19.75 -13.92
C GLY A 203 8.72 19.48 -13.07
N ASN A 204 8.52 18.24 -12.59
CA ASN A 204 7.35 17.85 -11.80
C ASN A 204 7.72 17.30 -10.41
N LEU A 205 8.99 17.45 -10.00
CA LEU A 205 9.51 17.06 -8.68
C LEU A 205 9.76 18.30 -7.81
N TYR A 206 9.09 18.35 -6.66
CA TYR A 206 9.20 19.45 -5.70
C TYR A 206 9.75 18.91 -4.38
N VAL A 207 10.76 19.58 -3.82
CA VAL A 207 11.49 19.11 -2.64
C VAL A 207 11.35 20.15 -1.54
N GLN A 208 10.83 19.73 -0.38
CA GLN A 208 10.63 20.61 0.77
C GLN A 208 11.24 19.99 2.03
N ASN A 209 11.88 20.80 2.86
CA ASN A 209 12.64 20.30 4.03
C ASN A 209 11.77 19.98 5.26
N SER A 210 10.47 20.27 5.23
CA SER A 210 9.53 19.95 6.32
C SER A 210 8.24 19.38 5.76
N ILE A 211 7.52 18.63 6.58
CA ILE A 211 6.24 18.02 6.19
C ILE A 211 5.19 19.09 5.90
N GLU A 212 5.15 20.15 6.71
CA GLU A 212 4.19 21.24 6.52
C GLU A 212 4.44 22.02 5.23
N ALA A 213 5.70 22.32 4.90
CA ALA A 213 6.04 22.97 3.63
C ALA A 213 5.75 22.06 2.43
N ALA A 214 6.07 20.76 2.53
CA ALA A 214 5.77 19.78 1.49
C ALA A 214 4.26 19.63 1.24
N LEU A 215 3.46 19.63 2.30
CA LEU A 215 2.01 19.59 2.21
C LEU A 215 1.45 20.84 1.53
N ASN A 216 1.96 22.03 1.88
CA ASN A 216 1.55 23.27 1.21
C ASN A 216 1.90 23.26 -0.29
N GLU A 217 3.11 22.82 -0.64
CA GLU A 217 3.56 22.71 -2.03
C GLU A 217 2.76 21.69 -2.84
N ALA A 218 2.36 20.57 -2.22
CA ALA A 218 1.52 19.57 -2.86
C ALA A 218 0.06 20.03 -3.05
N LEU A 219 -0.39 21.03 -2.27
CA LEU A 219 -1.74 21.58 -2.34
C LEU A 219 -1.83 22.88 -3.13
N ALA A 220 -0.71 23.43 -3.60
CA ALA A 220 -0.64 24.74 -4.25
C ALA A 220 -1.51 24.84 -5.52
N GLU A 221 -1.70 23.73 -6.23
CA GLU A 221 -2.52 23.64 -7.45
C GLU A 221 -3.93 23.07 -7.18
N GLU A 222 -4.34 22.93 -5.92
CA GLU A 222 -5.64 22.41 -5.50
C GLU A 222 -6.03 21.08 -6.21
N PRO A 223 -5.16 20.05 -6.17
CA PRO A 223 -5.42 18.81 -6.89
C PRO A 223 -6.70 18.15 -6.38
N PRO A 224 -7.53 17.54 -7.24
CA PRO A 224 -8.74 16.84 -6.77
C PRO A 224 -8.40 15.66 -5.86
N PHE A 225 -7.25 14.99 -6.11
CA PHE A 225 -6.75 13.88 -5.31
C PHE A 225 -5.25 14.03 -5.04
N LEU A 226 -4.87 14.03 -3.77
CA LEU A 226 -3.47 13.99 -3.34
C LEU A 226 -3.21 12.70 -2.54
N VAL A 227 -2.39 11.81 -3.10
CA VAL A 227 -1.99 10.58 -2.42
C VAL A 227 -0.71 10.81 -1.63
N ILE A 228 -0.75 10.53 -0.34
CA ILE A 228 0.38 10.75 0.57
C ILE A 228 0.95 9.40 0.99
N LEU A 229 2.23 9.15 0.72
CA LEU A 229 2.97 7.97 1.16
C LEU A 229 3.96 8.35 2.27
N PRO A 230 3.54 8.40 3.54
CA PRO A 230 4.42 8.71 4.65
C PRO A 230 5.03 7.47 5.30
N THR A 231 6.21 7.67 5.89
CA THR A 231 6.72 6.84 7.00
C THR A 231 5.92 7.06 8.30
N TYR A 232 6.19 6.28 9.34
CA TYR A 232 5.32 6.25 10.52
C TYR A 232 5.30 7.58 11.28
N THR A 233 6.45 8.14 11.65
CA THR A 233 6.49 9.42 12.38
C THR A 233 6.07 10.58 11.48
N ALA A 234 6.39 10.51 10.18
CA ALA A 234 5.95 11.49 9.20
C ALA A 234 4.41 11.53 9.09
N MET A 235 3.76 10.37 9.17
CA MET A 235 2.29 10.26 9.20
C MET A 235 1.69 10.90 10.45
N LEU A 236 2.32 10.72 11.62
CA LEU A 236 1.87 11.32 12.87
C LEU A 236 1.99 12.85 12.85
N GLU A 237 3.11 13.36 12.32
CA GLU A 237 3.33 14.79 12.14
C GLU A 237 2.34 15.39 11.12
N LEU A 238 2.15 14.74 9.97
CA LEU A 238 1.13 15.10 8.98
C LEU A 238 -0.25 15.18 9.63
N ARG A 239 -0.64 14.17 10.42
CA ARG A 239 -1.93 14.18 11.13
C ARG A 239 -2.03 15.33 12.12
N SER A 240 -0.95 15.65 12.83
CA SER A 240 -0.91 16.81 13.73
C SER A 240 -1.14 18.12 12.98
N ILE A 241 -0.51 18.29 11.81
CA ILE A 241 -0.74 19.44 10.92
C ILE A 241 -2.22 19.49 10.48
N CYS A 242 -2.78 18.38 10.00
CA CYS A 242 -4.18 18.30 9.59
C CYS A 242 -5.15 18.64 10.76
N ALA A 243 -4.84 18.17 11.97
CA ALA A 243 -5.64 18.48 13.15
C ALA A 243 -5.56 19.96 13.55
N ARG A 244 -4.37 20.58 13.49
CA ARG A 244 -4.19 22.03 13.72
C ARG A 244 -4.95 22.87 12.70
N ARG A 245 -5.07 22.37 11.45
CA ARG A 245 -5.84 23.00 10.37
C ARG A 245 -7.35 22.71 10.42
N GLY A 246 -7.79 21.89 11.37
CA GLY A 246 -9.21 21.54 11.54
C GLY A 246 -9.75 20.52 10.53
N TRP A 247 -8.88 19.83 9.79
CA TRP A 247 -9.27 18.87 8.76
C TRP A 247 -9.58 17.47 9.31
N VAL A 248 -9.02 17.14 10.48
CA VAL A 248 -9.30 15.89 11.19
C VAL A 248 -9.48 16.15 12.67
N THR A 249 -10.23 15.29 13.35
CA THR A 249 -10.30 15.30 14.81
C THR A 249 -8.98 14.78 15.41
N PRO A 250 -8.48 15.39 16.51
CA PRO A 250 -7.31 14.89 17.21
C PRO A 250 -7.54 13.45 17.68
N PHE A 251 -6.53 12.59 17.47
CA PHE A 251 -6.58 11.15 17.76
C PHE A 251 -7.12 10.81 19.17
N TRP A 252 -6.81 11.63 20.17
CA TRP A 252 -7.20 11.43 21.58
C TRP A 252 -8.68 11.65 21.89
N ARG A 253 -9.50 12.16 20.95
CA ARG A 253 -10.93 12.43 21.18
C ARG A 253 -11.86 11.32 20.69
N GLY A 254 -11.36 10.30 20.00
CA GLY A 254 -12.15 9.20 19.43
C GLY A 254 -12.22 7.93 20.28
N VAL A 255 -11.67 7.97 21.51
CA VAL A 255 -11.68 6.84 22.45
C VAL A 255 -12.49 7.28 23.69
N ALA A 256 -13.80 7.42 23.51
CA ALA A 256 -14.77 7.65 24.59
C ALA A 256 -16.01 6.80 24.34
#